data_AF-N9CUK5-F1
#
_entry.id   AF-N9CUK5-F1
#
_cell.length_a   1.000
_cell.length_b   1.000
_cell.length_c   1.000
_cell.angle_alpha   90.00
_cell.angle_beta   90.00
_cell.angle_gamma   90.00
#
_symmetry.space_group_name_H-M   'P 1'
#
loop_
_entity.id
_entity.type
_entity.pdbx_description
1 polymer ?
#
loop_
_entity_poly.entity_id
_entity_poly.type
_entity_poly.pdbx_seq_one_letter_code
_entity_poly.pdbx_strand_id
1 'polypeptide(L)'
;MSYQTSIHFDPTALLIIKNEVDNSIKLVESAVSTLAEDQTLPFGIDDALNQFEQCAQVLALIDMSSLAKIAEYSAELMRKIMRNPAQINTQDVIALSEGTTMLKRYIEFICLREVKIPQFLLDTLNRLEIALAKSLTQEGQHIESLLDCITPDFSLPQAPSLEKSQYVHRLYKLSLSQMLKQEESELDLQAMKLVGTYLAGLAEQTPSKQYWNLVYVALNQIEQLLINEPRLRTLISIERNIAQFFTAPERFKASLTDLANILSLCISQEDEVSQHIRGKLNIGDDLLTDTQLQVFSRHLYGPDFDTMHTISDLVTTEMSQIRNDIEYNYQNMTPEKTLELQAKLVDLANIFKVLNLNEAHNDLNRQAASLSQADMLKDEGFAQQLMNVILSAMNSIGVLERHHTSSRLQLRVNNMNISLDRLDEAHAALLTEAKTSIDLSSQALAQYQQEQDLAALENTPVQLREVAGAMLFLGAENGQTALNISADFVQQQITAETALTAAQVNHVLDALASADMLIDNLKNKQPVLHSMFDVALDSSQKLKTVA
;
A
#
# COMPACT_ATOMS: atom_id res chain seq x y z
N MET A 1 19.59 8.96 -2.67
CA MET A 1 20.12 8.30 -1.46
C MET A 1 19.33 7.03 -1.25
N SER A 2 19.87 5.91 -1.72
CA SER A 2 19.21 4.61 -1.77
C SER A 2 19.26 3.92 -0.41
N TYR A 3 18.24 4.14 0.42
CA TYR A 3 17.92 3.24 1.53
C TYR A 3 17.04 2.11 0.98
N GLN A 4 17.61 1.28 0.12
CA GLN A 4 17.02 0.01 -0.29
C GLN A 4 17.98 -1.06 0.17
N THR A 5 17.77 -1.55 1.39
CA THR A 5 18.48 -2.72 1.88
C THR A 5 17.51 -3.52 2.74
N SER A 6 17.29 -4.77 2.32
CA SER A 6 16.92 -5.93 3.15
C SER A 6 15.46 -6.26 3.51
N ILE A 7 14.43 -5.44 3.23
CA ILE A 7 13.03 -5.85 3.49
C ILE A 7 12.26 -5.93 2.16
N HIS A 8 12.52 -6.94 1.34
CA HIS A 8 11.69 -7.18 0.15
C HIS A 8 10.49 -8.02 0.53
N PHE A 9 9.35 -7.36 0.77
CA PHE A 9 8.07 -8.04 0.82
C PHE A 9 7.57 -8.28 -0.61
N ASP A 10 7.10 -9.49 -0.90
CA ASP A 10 6.42 -9.81 -2.15
C ASP A 10 4.90 -9.58 -2.03
N PRO A 11 4.34 -8.50 -2.60
CA PRO A 11 2.91 -8.21 -2.52
C PRO A 11 2.03 -9.04 -3.47
N THR A 12 2.57 -9.96 -4.28
CA THR A 12 1.79 -10.66 -5.33
C THR A 12 0.55 -11.35 -4.77
N ALA A 13 0.70 -12.16 -3.72
CA ALA A 13 -0.43 -12.87 -3.12
C ALA A 13 -1.49 -11.90 -2.56
N LEU A 14 -1.04 -10.78 -1.98
CA LEU A 14 -1.92 -9.76 -1.44
C LEU A 14 -2.65 -8.97 -2.54
N LEU A 15 -1.96 -8.65 -3.64
CA LEU A 15 -2.52 -7.96 -4.80
C LEU A 15 -3.62 -8.79 -5.48
N ILE A 16 -3.49 -10.13 -5.52
CA ILE A 16 -4.52 -11.02 -6.06
C ILE A 16 -5.84 -10.86 -5.31
N ILE A 17 -5.78 -10.80 -3.97
CA ILE A 17 -6.96 -10.75 -3.11
C ILE A 17 -7.41 -9.33 -2.77
N LYS A 18 -6.62 -8.30 -3.09
CA LYS A 18 -6.85 -6.90 -2.69
C LYS A 18 -8.25 -6.41 -3.06
N ASN A 19 -8.68 -6.64 -4.30
CA ASN A 19 -9.99 -6.19 -4.77
C ASN A 19 -11.14 -6.81 -3.95
N GLU A 20 -11.00 -8.09 -3.57
CA GLU A 20 -11.99 -8.79 -2.77
C GLU A 20 -12.06 -8.26 -1.33
N VAL A 21 -10.89 -7.99 -0.75
CA VAL A 21 -10.78 -7.37 0.58
C VAL A 21 -11.35 -5.96 0.58
N ASP A 22 -11.00 -5.14 -0.42
CA ASP A 22 -11.50 -3.77 -0.56
C ASP A 22 -13.02 -3.72 -0.73
N ASN A 23 -13.58 -4.64 -1.52
CA ASN A 23 -15.03 -4.76 -1.67
C ASN A 23 -15.71 -5.16 -0.36
N SER A 24 -15.14 -6.13 0.36
CA SER A 24 -15.66 -6.56 1.67
C SER A 24 -15.62 -5.41 2.69
N ILE A 25 -14.53 -4.64 2.72
CA ILE A 25 -14.40 -3.44 3.56
C ILE A 25 -15.50 -2.42 3.22
N LYS A 26 -15.70 -2.10 1.94
CA LYS A 26 -16.74 -1.15 1.49
C LYS A 26 -18.13 -1.58 1.94
N LEU A 27 -18.46 -2.88 1.86
CA LEU A 27 -19.74 -3.41 2.32
C LEU A 27 -19.92 -3.22 3.83
N VAL A 28 -18.89 -3.52 4.62
CA VAL A 28 -18.92 -3.33 6.08
C VAL A 28 -19.03 -1.85 6.44
N GLU A 29 -18.27 -0.96 5.80
CA GLU A 29 -18.32 0.48 6.04
C GLU A 29 -19.69 1.09 5.71
N SER A 30 -20.26 0.71 4.56
CA SER A 30 -21.62 1.12 4.18
C SER A 30 -22.63 0.62 5.21
N ALA A 31 -22.50 -0.63 5.65
CA ALA A 31 -23.44 -1.23 6.58
C ALA A 31 -23.39 -0.56 7.97
N VAL A 32 -22.18 -0.25 8.46
CA VAL A 32 -21.97 0.49 9.70
C VAL A 32 -22.57 1.89 9.62
N SER A 33 -22.36 2.59 8.51
CA SER A 33 -22.87 3.95 8.30
C SER A 33 -24.40 3.97 8.30
N THR A 34 -25.04 3.08 7.53
CA THR A 34 -26.51 2.95 7.53
C THR A 34 -27.05 2.56 8.90
N LEU A 35 -26.38 1.63 9.60
CA LEU A 35 -26.81 1.22 10.94
C LEU A 35 -26.70 2.38 11.94
N ALA A 36 -25.64 3.19 11.86
CA ALA A 36 -25.45 4.35 12.72
C ALA A 36 -26.48 5.47 12.47
N GLU A 37 -26.89 5.66 11.22
CA GLU A 37 -27.88 6.69 10.82
C GLU A 37 -29.32 6.24 11.07
N ASP A 38 -29.69 5.06 10.58
CA ASP A 38 -31.08 4.59 10.54
C ASP A 38 -31.44 3.63 11.68
N GLN A 39 -30.46 3.15 12.46
CA GLN A 39 -30.65 2.14 13.51
C GLN A 39 -31.32 0.84 13.01
N THR A 40 -31.24 0.60 11.70
CA THR A 40 -31.79 -0.59 11.05
C THR A 40 -30.67 -1.44 10.48
N LEU A 41 -30.85 -2.75 10.52
CA LEU A 41 -29.90 -3.69 9.94
C LEU A 41 -30.06 -3.69 8.41
N PRO A 42 -28.98 -3.38 7.65
CA PRO A 42 -29.01 -3.46 6.20
C PRO A 42 -29.26 -4.89 5.72
N PHE A 43 -29.98 -5.04 4.61
CA PHE A 43 -30.16 -6.34 3.97
C PHE A 43 -28.82 -6.88 3.45
N GLY A 44 -28.55 -8.18 3.64
CA GLY A 44 -27.31 -8.83 3.17
C GLY A 44 -26.07 -8.61 4.05
N ILE A 45 -26.20 -7.94 5.19
CA ILE A 45 -25.08 -7.68 6.11
C ILE A 45 -24.40 -8.95 6.64
N ASP A 46 -25.17 -10.02 6.90
CA ASP A 46 -24.60 -11.28 7.37
C ASP A 46 -23.68 -11.92 6.33
N ASP A 47 -24.06 -11.86 5.04
CA ASP A 47 -23.25 -12.37 3.95
C ASP A 47 -21.98 -11.54 3.76
N ALA A 48 -22.10 -10.21 3.82
CA ALA A 48 -20.95 -9.30 3.78
C ALA A 48 -19.95 -9.56 4.93
N LEU A 49 -20.44 -9.81 6.14
CA LEU A 49 -19.57 -10.15 7.27
C LEU A 49 -18.92 -11.52 7.13
N ASN A 50 -19.65 -12.52 6.64
CA ASN A 50 -19.06 -13.83 6.37
C ASN A 50 -17.95 -13.74 5.32
N GLN A 51 -18.12 -12.91 4.29
CA GLN A 51 -17.09 -12.64 3.28
C GLN A 51 -15.87 -11.92 3.89
N PHE A 52 -16.09 -10.95 4.77
CA PHE A 52 -15.02 -10.23 5.45
C PHE A 52 -14.24 -11.13 6.44
N GLU A 53 -14.92 -12.04 7.15
CA GLU A 53 -14.29 -13.08 7.98
C GLU A 53 -13.46 -14.06 7.14
N GLN A 54 -13.94 -14.43 5.95
CA GLN A 54 -13.16 -15.24 5.01
C GLN A 54 -11.92 -14.48 4.53
N CYS A 55 -12.03 -13.18 4.23
CA CYS A 55 -10.88 -12.34 3.91
C CYS A 55 -9.84 -12.33 5.03
N ALA A 56 -10.27 -12.27 6.30
CA ALA A 56 -9.36 -12.37 7.45
C ALA A 56 -8.60 -13.71 7.48
N GLN A 57 -9.29 -14.82 7.19
CA GLN A 57 -8.66 -16.15 7.12
C GLN A 57 -7.66 -16.25 5.97
N VAL A 58 -7.99 -15.70 4.79
CA VAL A 58 -7.09 -15.67 3.64
C VAL A 58 -5.85 -14.82 3.94
N LEU A 59 -5.99 -13.66 4.59
CA LEU A 59 -4.87 -12.86 5.06
C LEU A 59 -3.96 -13.65 6.00
N ALA A 60 -4.53 -14.47 6.90
CA ALA A 60 -3.73 -15.33 7.77
C ALA A 60 -2.96 -16.40 6.98
N LEU A 61 -3.55 -16.97 5.92
CA LEU A 61 -2.91 -17.97 5.06
C LEU A 61 -1.73 -17.44 4.25
N ILE A 62 -1.70 -16.13 3.94
CA ILE A 62 -0.61 -15.48 3.21
C ILE A 62 0.40 -14.76 4.13
N ASP A 63 0.51 -15.20 5.38
CA ASP A 63 1.43 -14.65 6.40
C ASP A 63 1.23 -13.14 6.65
N MET A 64 -0.03 -12.69 6.69
CA MET A 64 -0.45 -11.34 7.07
C MET A 64 -1.17 -11.31 8.42
N SER A 65 -0.54 -11.87 9.45
CA SER A 65 -1.14 -12.06 10.78
C SER A 65 -1.72 -10.78 11.40
N SER A 66 -1.01 -9.65 11.34
CA SER A 66 -1.50 -8.37 11.89
C SER A 66 -2.73 -7.85 11.15
N LEU A 67 -2.78 -7.98 9.82
CA LEU A 67 -3.94 -7.56 9.02
C LEU A 67 -5.12 -8.50 9.22
N ALA A 68 -4.86 -9.81 9.26
CA ALA A 68 -5.86 -10.81 9.57
C ALA A 68 -6.54 -10.53 10.93
N LYS A 69 -5.75 -10.18 11.96
CA LYS A 69 -6.26 -9.84 13.29
C LYS A 69 -7.14 -8.59 13.28
N ILE A 70 -6.75 -7.55 12.54
CA ILE A 70 -7.56 -6.33 12.39
C ILE A 70 -8.87 -6.61 11.65
N ALA A 71 -8.83 -7.41 10.58
CA ALA A 71 -10.01 -7.80 9.83
C ALA A 71 -10.97 -8.64 10.69
N GLU A 72 -10.45 -9.64 11.41
CA GLU A 72 -11.20 -10.48 12.33
C GLU A 72 -11.86 -9.64 13.44
N TYR A 73 -11.11 -8.75 14.09
CA TYR A 73 -11.66 -7.93 15.18
C TYR A 73 -12.63 -6.87 14.67
N SER A 74 -12.43 -6.35 13.47
CA SER A 74 -13.42 -5.48 12.81
C SER A 74 -14.73 -6.24 12.54
N ALA A 75 -14.66 -7.48 12.05
CA ALA A 75 -15.84 -8.32 11.83
C ALA A 75 -16.57 -8.65 13.16
N GLU A 76 -15.83 -9.04 14.20
CA GLU A 76 -16.38 -9.33 15.52
C GLU A 76 -17.04 -8.09 16.15
N LEU A 77 -16.41 -6.92 15.99
CA LEU A 77 -16.94 -5.66 16.48
C LEU A 77 -18.23 -5.29 15.73
N MET A 78 -18.30 -5.52 14.43
CA MET A 78 -19.55 -5.31 13.69
C MET A 78 -20.66 -6.25 14.19
N ARG A 79 -20.36 -7.54 14.41
CA ARG A 79 -21.34 -8.47 15.01
C ARG A 79 -21.80 -8.01 16.39
N LYS A 80 -20.90 -7.44 17.21
CA LYS A 80 -21.25 -6.85 18.51
C LYS A 80 -22.25 -5.70 18.35
N ILE A 81 -22.02 -4.79 17.41
CA ILE A 81 -22.90 -3.65 17.13
C ILE A 81 -24.28 -4.14 16.65
N MET A 82 -24.32 -5.13 15.75
CA MET A 82 -25.55 -5.69 15.19
C MET A 82 -26.45 -6.38 16.23
N ARG A 83 -25.92 -6.85 17.36
CA ARG A 83 -26.73 -7.50 18.41
C ARG A 83 -27.72 -6.54 19.07
N ASN A 84 -27.45 -5.23 19.06
CA ASN A 84 -28.35 -4.24 19.63
C ASN A 84 -28.43 -2.96 18.76
N PRO A 85 -29.11 -3.02 17.60
CA PRO A 85 -29.22 -1.90 16.65
C PRO A 85 -29.84 -0.63 17.25
N ALA A 86 -30.65 -0.76 18.30
CA ALA A 86 -31.34 0.36 18.94
C ALA A 86 -30.44 1.15 19.92
N GLN A 87 -29.27 0.62 20.30
CA GLN A 87 -28.36 1.26 21.25
C GLN A 87 -26.91 1.09 20.80
N ILE A 88 -26.57 1.82 19.73
CA ILE A 88 -25.23 1.80 19.15
C ILE A 88 -24.28 2.63 20.02
N ASN A 89 -23.17 2.02 20.43
CA ASN A 89 -22.09 2.73 21.09
C ASN A 89 -21.23 3.45 20.04
N THR A 90 -21.17 4.79 20.12
CA THR A 90 -20.38 5.62 19.20
C THR A 90 -18.90 5.23 19.19
N GLN A 91 -18.34 4.81 20.33
CA GLN A 91 -16.93 4.38 20.40
C GLN A 91 -16.68 3.09 19.60
N ASP A 92 -17.65 2.17 19.59
CA ASP A 92 -17.55 0.92 18.83
C ASP A 92 -17.59 1.22 17.31
N VAL A 93 -18.44 2.17 16.89
CA VAL A 93 -18.50 2.62 15.49
C VAL A 93 -17.21 3.32 15.05
N ILE A 94 -16.64 4.19 15.89
CA ILE A 94 -15.37 4.87 15.62
C ILE A 94 -14.24 3.83 15.49
N ALA A 95 -14.12 2.91 16.45
CA ALA A 95 -13.08 1.89 16.42
C ALA A 95 -13.20 0.98 15.18
N LEU A 96 -14.42 0.63 14.76
CA LEU A 96 -14.66 -0.14 13.55
C LEU A 96 -14.28 0.63 12.29
N SER A 97 -14.70 1.89 12.15
CA SER A 97 -14.37 2.73 11.00
C SER A 97 -12.87 2.98 10.87
N GLU A 98 -12.18 3.23 11.98
CA GLU A 98 -10.72 3.35 11.99
C GLU A 98 -10.03 2.01 11.65
N GLY A 99 -10.60 0.89 12.14
CA GLY A 99 -10.18 -0.48 11.82
C GLY A 99 -10.18 -0.78 10.33
N THR A 100 -11.32 -0.57 9.68
CA THR A 100 -11.50 -0.83 8.24
C THR A 100 -10.68 0.13 7.38
N THR A 101 -10.65 1.42 7.75
CA THR A 101 -9.86 2.44 7.05
C THR A 101 -8.37 2.10 7.11
N MET A 102 -7.83 1.76 8.29
CA MET A 102 -6.42 1.41 8.43
C MET A 102 -6.08 0.13 7.67
N LEU A 103 -6.99 -0.86 7.67
CA LEU A 103 -6.82 -2.09 6.91
C LEU A 103 -6.65 -1.79 5.41
N LYS A 104 -7.56 -1.00 4.82
CA LYS A 104 -7.48 -0.57 3.41
C LYS A 104 -6.15 0.15 3.12
N ARG A 105 -5.86 1.21 3.89
CA ARG A 105 -4.66 2.06 3.69
C ARG A 105 -3.37 1.29 3.84
N TYR A 106 -3.29 0.39 4.81
CA TYR A 106 -2.08 -0.38 5.06
C TYR A 106 -1.84 -1.43 3.96
N ILE A 107 -2.89 -2.12 3.51
CA ILE A 107 -2.79 -3.07 2.36
C ILE A 107 -2.23 -2.34 1.13
N GLU A 108 -2.77 -1.17 0.83
CA GLU A 108 -2.28 -0.36 -0.28
C GLU A 108 -0.83 0.08 -0.09
N PHE A 109 -0.49 0.57 1.10
CA PHE A 109 0.85 1.00 1.45
C PHE A 109 1.88 -0.13 1.25
N ILE A 110 1.63 -1.34 1.76
CA ILE A 110 2.58 -2.46 1.64
C ILE A 110 2.66 -3.00 0.21
N CYS A 111 1.57 -2.93 -0.56
CA CYS A 111 1.56 -3.27 -1.98
C CYS A 111 2.33 -2.26 -2.84
N LEU A 112 2.34 -0.99 -2.44
CA LEU A 112 3.01 0.10 -3.15
C LEU A 112 4.49 0.21 -2.79
N ARG A 113 4.82 0.07 -1.51
CA ARG A 113 6.19 0.27 -0.99
C ARG A 113 6.96 -1.03 -0.84
N GLU A 114 6.31 -2.19 -0.95
CA GLU A 114 6.93 -3.51 -0.80
C GLU A 114 7.69 -3.68 0.54
N VAL A 115 7.19 -3.05 1.60
CA VAL A 115 7.77 -3.09 2.96
C VAL A 115 6.66 -3.34 3.98
N LYS A 116 6.86 -4.26 4.92
CA LYS A 116 5.94 -4.51 6.06
C LYS A 116 6.36 -3.66 7.26
N ILE A 117 5.42 -2.94 7.87
CA ILE A 117 5.64 -2.09 9.05
C ILE A 117 4.50 -2.31 10.07
N PRO A 118 4.53 -3.40 10.86
CA PRO A 118 3.46 -3.71 11.80
C PRO A 118 3.20 -2.63 12.84
N GLN A 119 4.18 -1.77 13.15
CA GLN A 119 4.02 -0.68 14.13
C GLN A 119 2.88 0.28 13.78
N PHE A 120 2.60 0.50 12.49
CA PHE A 120 1.49 1.37 12.07
C PHE A 120 0.10 0.82 12.39
N LEU A 121 -0.01 -0.48 12.64
CA LEU A 121 -1.27 -1.16 12.91
C LEU A 121 -1.61 -1.21 14.41
N LEU A 122 -0.63 -0.96 15.28
CA LEU A 122 -0.76 -1.25 16.71
C LEU A 122 -1.81 -0.38 17.41
N ASP A 123 -1.85 0.92 17.11
CA ASP A 123 -2.83 1.86 17.67
C ASP A 123 -4.25 1.42 17.31
N THR A 124 -4.51 1.16 16.02
CA THR A 124 -5.81 0.70 15.53
C THR A 124 -6.20 -0.66 16.13
N LEU A 125 -5.25 -1.60 16.21
CA LEU A 125 -5.48 -2.90 16.83
C LEU A 125 -5.87 -2.75 18.31
N ASN A 126 -5.16 -1.92 19.07
CA ASN A 126 -5.48 -1.66 20.48
C ASN A 126 -6.87 -1.04 20.65
N ARG A 127 -7.32 -0.17 19.75
CA ARG A 127 -8.68 0.39 19.79
C ARG A 127 -9.75 -0.66 19.59
N LEU A 128 -9.55 -1.57 18.63
CA LEU A 128 -10.44 -2.73 18.43
C LEU A 128 -10.42 -3.66 19.65
N GLU A 129 -9.25 -3.92 20.23
CA GLU A 129 -9.10 -4.73 21.44
C GLU A 129 -9.84 -4.11 22.63
N ILE A 130 -9.78 -2.79 22.82
CA ILE A 130 -10.53 -2.08 23.87
C ILE A 130 -12.04 -2.21 23.63
N ALA A 131 -12.51 -1.97 22.41
CA ALA A 131 -13.92 -2.05 22.06
C ALA A 131 -14.48 -3.47 22.27
N LEU A 132 -13.66 -4.50 22.07
CA LEU A 132 -14.01 -5.91 22.29
C LEU A 132 -13.68 -6.43 23.69
N ALA A 133 -13.13 -5.60 24.59
CA ALA A 133 -12.64 -5.99 25.91
C ALA A 133 -11.61 -7.14 25.89
N LYS A 134 -10.73 -7.15 24.89
CA LYS A 134 -9.60 -8.09 24.74
C LYS A 134 -8.33 -7.56 25.39
N SER A 135 -7.36 -8.44 25.61
CA SER A 135 -6.03 -8.07 26.07
C SER A 135 -5.31 -7.22 25.03
N LEU A 136 -4.72 -6.10 25.47
CA LEU A 136 -4.00 -5.18 24.59
C LEU A 136 -2.67 -5.74 24.13
N THR A 137 -2.48 -5.78 22.81
CA THR A 137 -1.18 -6.04 22.17
C THR A 137 -0.20 -4.93 22.57
N GLN A 138 0.97 -5.32 23.07
CA GLN A 138 2.01 -4.38 23.50
C GLN A 138 3.04 -4.18 22.38
N GLU A 139 3.73 -3.04 22.38
CA GLU A 139 4.75 -2.73 21.37
C GLU A 139 5.90 -3.74 21.38
N GLY A 140 6.36 -4.13 22.57
CA GLY A 140 7.44 -5.10 22.75
C GLY A 140 7.05 -6.55 22.53
N GLN A 141 5.79 -6.86 22.17
CA GLN A 141 5.32 -8.25 22.09
C GLN A 141 6.13 -9.10 21.10
N HIS A 142 6.61 -8.52 19.99
CA HIS A 142 7.47 -9.24 19.05
C HIS A 142 8.89 -9.52 19.60
N ILE A 143 9.32 -8.75 20.61
CA ILE A 143 10.63 -8.88 21.27
C ILE A 143 10.55 -9.92 22.38
N GLU A 144 9.39 -10.06 23.05
CA GLU A 144 9.20 -11.05 24.12
C GLU A 144 9.61 -12.46 23.68
N SER A 145 9.19 -12.90 22.48
CA SER A 145 9.56 -14.21 21.93
C SER A 145 11.05 -14.37 21.67
N LEU A 146 11.76 -13.28 21.36
CA LEU A 146 13.21 -13.28 21.17
C LEU A 146 13.96 -13.35 22.50
N LEU A 147 13.40 -12.73 23.55
CA LEU A 147 13.98 -12.72 24.89
C LEU A 147 13.88 -14.08 25.60
N ASP A 148 12.94 -14.94 25.22
CA ASP A 148 12.88 -16.32 25.71
C ASP A 148 14.13 -17.14 25.30
N CYS A 149 14.79 -16.73 24.20
CA CYS A 149 15.92 -17.44 23.61
C CYS A 149 17.29 -16.84 24.00
N ILE A 150 17.33 -15.65 24.61
CA ILE A 150 18.55 -14.89 24.88
C ILE A 150 18.49 -14.36 26.31
N THR A 151 19.55 -14.54 27.11
CA THR A 151 19.74 -13.73 28.31
C THR A 151 20.41 -12.43 27.90
N PRO A 152 19.68 -11.30 27.77
CA PRO A 152 20.29 -10.08 27.31
C PRO A 152 21.34 -9.63 28.32
N ASP A 153 22.59 -9.44 27.89
CA ASP A 153 23.60 -8.69 28.63
C ASP A 153 24.13 -7.62 27.66
N PHE A 154 23.52 -6.44 27.75
CA PHE A 154 23.80 -5.33 26.85
C PHE A 154 24.92 -4.46 27.42
N SER A 155 25.88 -4.09 26.58
CA SER A 155 26.89 -3.09 26.95
C SER A 155 26.27 -1.68 26.90
N LEU A 156 25.62 -1.28 27.99
CA LEU A 156 24.90 0.00 28.09
C LEU A 156 25.79 1.11 28.69
N PRO A 157 25.61 2.37 28.29
CA PRO A 157 26.34 3.50 28.86
C PRO A 157 26.04 3.64 30.36
N GLN A 158 27.08 3.95 31.14
CA GLN A 158 26.93 4.19 32.56
C GLN A 158 26.33 5.58 32.80
N ALA A 159 25.21 5.63 33.51
CA ALA A 159 24.59 6.90 33.89
C ALA A 159 25.49 7.68 34.88
N PRO A 160 25.59 9.02 34.75
CA PRO A 160 26.31 9.83 35.73
C PRO A 160 25.65 9.75 37.11
N SER A 161 26.47 9.79 38.16
CA SER A 161 25.99 9.82 39.54
C SER A 161 25.36 11.18 39.86
N LEU A 162 24.12 11.17 40.32
CA LEU A 162 23.37 12.37 40.74
C LEU A 162 23.16 12.38 42.26
N GLU A 163 22.90 13.58 42.81
CA GLU A 163 22.53 13.73 44.23
C GLU A 163 21.17 13.09 44.52
N LYS A 164 21.04 12.46 45.69
CA LYS A 164 19.80 11.79 46.12
C LYS A 164 18.67 12.81 46.30
N SER A 165 17.52 12.54 45.69
CA SER A 165 16.32 13.36 45.81
C SER A 165 15.07 12.50 46.02
N GLN A 166 14.22 12.93 46.95
CA GLN A 166 12.92 12.30 47.21
C GLN A 166 11.85 12.69 46.17
N TYR A 167 12.11 13.71 45.35
CA TYR A 167 11.12 14.27 44.43
C TYR A 167 11.14 13.64 43.03
N VAL A 168 12.03 12.66 42.78
CA VAL A 168 12.22 12.08 41.44
C VAL A 168 10.95 11.40 40.91
N HIS A 169 10.25 10.62 41.74
CA HIS A 169 8.99 10.01 41.32
C HIS A 169 7.91 11.06 41.01
N ARG A 170 7.86 12.14 41.81
CA ARG A 170 6.92 13.24 41.60
C ARG A 170 7.24 13.99 40.31
N LEU A 171 8.52 14.22 40.02
CA LEU A 171 8.98 14.84 38.78
C LEU A 171 8.54 14.01 37.57
N TYR A 172 8.76 12.69 37.59
CA TYR A 172 8.29 11.78 36.53
C TYR A 172 6.78 11.87 36.32
N LYS A 173 5.99 11.87 37.40
CA LYS A 173 4.51 11.98 37.32
C LYS A 173 4.04 13.29 36.69
N LEU A 174 4.67 14.40 37.05
CA LEU A 174 4.32 15.71 36.50
C LEU A 174 4.60 15.76 35.01
N SER A 175 5.80 15.34 34.59
CA SER A 175 6.17 15.31 33.16
C SER A 175 5.34 14.30 32.37
N LEU A 176 5.07 13.11 32.94
CA LEU A 176 4.20 12.11 32.30
C LEU A 176 2.79 12.65 32.11
N SER A 177 2.25 13.38 33.09
CA SER A 177 0.94 13.99 32.97
C SER A 177 0.85 15.00 31.83
N GLN A 178 1.93 15.73 31.52
CA GLN A 178 1.93 16.66 30.39
C GLN A 178 2.00 15.90 29.06
N MET A 179 2.82 14.85 28.98
CA MET A 179 2.88 13.99 27.78
C MET A 179 1.54 13.30 27.49
N LEU A 180 0.81 12.85 28.53
CA LEU A 180 -0.51 12.25 28.35
C LEU A 180 -1.57 13.26 27.85
N LYS A 181 -1.36 14.54 28.11
CA LYS A 181 -2.21 15.64 27.61
C LYS A 181 -1.75 16.19 26.26
N GLN A 182 -0.58 15.77 25.77
CA GLN A 182 0.08 16.35 24.59
C GLN A 182 0.38 17.85 24.76
N GLU A 183 0.71 18.26 25.99
CA GLU A 183 1.05 19.64 26.38
C GLU A 183 2.48 19.73 26.95
N GLU A 184 3.35 18.79 26.59
CA GLU A 184 4.72 18.73 27.10
C GLU A 184 5.59 19.91 26.64
N SER A 185 6.38 20.43 27.58
CA SER A 185 7.40 21.44 27.30
C SER A 185 8.80 20.80 27.21
N GLU A 186 9.78 21.54 26.67
CA GLU A 186 11.19 21.10 26.68
C GLU A 186 11.69 20.77 28.10
N LEU A 187 11.18 21.48 29.12
CA LEU A 187 11.51 21.20 30.52
C LEU A 187 10.97 19.86 31.00
N ASP A 188 9.81 19.43 30.50
CA ASP A 188 9.23 18.12 30.83
C ASP A 188 10.06 16.99 30.22
N LEU A 189 10.55 17.16 29.00
CA LEU A 189 11.44 16.20 28.34
C LEU A 189 12.79 16.13 29.06
N GLN A 190 13.37 17.26 29.45
CA GLN A 190 14.59 17.30 30.27
C GLN A 190 14.38 16.65 31.64
N ALA A 191 13.21 16.85 32.26
CA ALA A 191 12.85 16.20 33.51
C ALA A 191 12.80 14.67 33.36
N MET A 192 12.26 14.14 32.25
CA MET A 192 12.29 12.71 31.95
C MET A 192 13.72 12.17 31.81
N LYS A 193 14.60 12.88 31.10
CA LYS A 193 16.03 12.54 30.97
C LYS A 193 16.71 12.46 32.35
N LEU A 194 16.45 13.45 33.20
CA LEU A 194 17.00 13.52 34.55
C LEU A 194 16.51 12.36 35.43
N VAL A 195 15.22 12.02 35.35
CA VAL A 195 14.65 10.88 36.07
C VAL A 195 15.30 9.57 35.62
N GLY A 196 15.43 9.34 34.31
CA GLY A 196 16.08 8.14 33.77
C GLY A 196 17.52 7.98 34.29
N THR A 197 18.29 9.07 34.26
CA THR A 197 19.66 9.14 34.78
C THR A 197 19.72 8.75 36.26
N TYR A 198 18.82 9.31 37.06
CA TYR A 198 18.76 9.04 38.50
C TYR A 198 18.43 7.58 38.82
N LEU A 199 17.46 7.00 38.11
CA LEU A 199 17.03 5.62 38.32
C LEU A 199 18.13 4.62 37.98
N ALA A 200 18.83 4.83 36.86
CA ALA A 200 20.00 4.04 36.47
C ALA A 200 21.10 4.10 37.55
N GLY A 201 21.44 5.30 38.04
CA GLY A 201 22.43 5.47 39.10
C GLY A 201 22.06 4.79 40.42
N LEU A 202 20.78 4.80 40.82
CA LEU A 202 20.32 4.10 42.02
C LEU A 202 20.31 2.57 41.87
N ALA A 203 20.10 2.07 40.66
CA ALA A 203 20.00 0.65 40.38
C ALA A 203 21.35 -0.04 40.17
N GLU A 204 22.47 0.69 40.22
CA GLU A 204 23.81 0.17 39.91
C GLU A 204 24.23 -1.06 40.75
N GLN A 205 23.69 -1.18 41.97
CA GLN A 205 23.96 -2.29 42.89
C GLN A 205 22.77 -3.25 43.05
N THR A 206 21.70 -3.09 42.27
CA THR A 206 20.47 -3.90 42.38
C THR A 206 20.36 -4.91 41.24
N PRO A 207 19.59 -6.01 41.39
CA PRO A 207 19.37 -6.97 40.30
C PRO A 207 18.60 -6.39 39.11
N SER A 208 17.99 -5.20 39.26
CA SER A 208 17.25 -4.51 38.21
C SER A 208 18.08 -3.49 37.42
N LYS A 209 19.40 -3.42 37.66
CA LYS A 209 20.36 -2.53 36.97
C LYS A 209 20.10 -2.41 35.47
N GLN A 210 19.99 -3.55 34.79
CA GLN A 210 19.85 -3.57 33.34
C GLN A 210 18.54 -2.91 32.85
N TYR A 211 17.43 -3.18 33.53
CA TYR A 211 16.15 -2.56 33.19
C TYR A 211 16.23 -1.02 33.33
N TRP A 212 16.79 -0.52 34.43
CA TRP A 212 16.91 0.92 34.65
C TRP A 212 17.92 1.60 33.72
N ASN A 213 18.97 0.90 33.30
CA ASN A 213 19.88 1.39 32.27
C ASN A 213 19.20 1.47 30.89
N LEU A 214 18.31 0.52 30.55
CA LEU A 214 17.50 0.61 29.33
C LEU A 214 16.51 1.79 29.42
N VAL A 215 15.88 2.00 30.58
CA VAL A 215 15.03 3.18 30.81
C VAL A 215 15.83 4.47 30.63
N TYR A 216 17.07 4.53 31.14
CA TYR A 216 17.96 5.66 30.92
C TYR A 216 18.24 5.90 29.43
N VAL A 217 18.64 4.86 28.69
CA VAL A 217 18.90 4.97 27.24
C VAL A 217 17.66 5.46 26.50
N ALA A 218 16.50 4.86 26.76
CA ALA A 218 15.24 5.26 26.14
C ALA A 218 14.90 6.73 26.41
N LEU A 219 14.93 7.15 27.68
CA LEU A 219 14.55 8.52 28.07
C LEU A 219 15.58 9.57 27.65
N ASN A 220 16.86 9.21 27.51
CA ASN A 220 17.92 10.15 27.12
C ASN A 220 17.69 10.77 25.73
N GLN A 221 17.01 10.04 24.83
CA GLN A 221 16.63 10.50 23.49
C GLN A 221 15.12 10.66 23.32
N ILE A 222 14.38 10.94 24.40
CA ILE A 222 12.91 11.04 24.37
C ILE A 222 12.37 12.05 23.35
N GLU A 223 13.13 13.11 23.05
CA GLU A 223 12.79 14.13 22.03
C GLU A 223 12.75 13.57 20.59
N GLN A 224 13.45 12.46 20.34
CA GLN A 224 13.52 11.82 19.02
C GLN A 224 12.56 10.63 18.90
N LEU A 225 11.93 10.23 20.01
CA LEU A 225 10.98 9.12 20.01
C LEU A 225 9.63 9.54 19.44
N LEU A 226 9.08 8.73 18.54
CA LEU A 226 7.69 8.88 18.14
C LEU A 226 6.79 8.39 19.27
N ILE A 227 6.07 9.28 19.95
CA ILE A 227 5.20 8.91 21.06
C ILE A 227 3.77 8.67 20.55
N ASN A 228 3.34 7.41 20.54
CA ASN A 228 1.97 6.98 20.25
C ASN A 228 1.30 6.37 21.50
N GLU A 229 0.03 5.97 21.39
CA GLU A 229 -0.74 5.48 22.54
C GLU A 229 -0.12 4.21 23.20
N PRO A 230 0.33 3.18 22.44
CA PRO A 230 1.08 2.05 22.99
C PRO A 230 2.35 2.46 23.75
N ARG A 231 3.12 3.42 23.22
CA ARG A 231 4.34 3.92 23.88
C ARG A 231 4.04 4.71 25.14
N LEU A 232 2.96 5.49 25.16
CA LEU A 232 2.48 6.15 26.38
C LEU A 232 2.15 5.12 27.47
N ARG A 233 1.58 3.96 27.11
CA ARG A 233 1.34 2.86 28.06
C ARG A 233 2.64 2.29 28.62
N THR A 234 3.69 2.20 27.79
CA THR A 234 5.04 1.84 28.27
C THR A 234 5.54 2.85 29.30
N LEU A 235 5.40 4.15 29.07
CA LEU A 235 5.77 5.19 30.04
C LEU A 235 4.94 5.12 31.34
N ILE A 236 3.64 4.80 31.24
CA ILE A 236 2.80 4.54 32.41
C ILE A 236 3.31 3.30 33.19
N SER A 237 3.73 2.24 32.49
CA SER A 237 4.28 1.06 33.16
C SER A 237 5.60 1.38 33.88
N ILE A 238 6.44 2.25 33.30
CA ILE A 238 7.65 2.76 33.96
C ILE A 238 7.27 3.49 35.26
N GLU A 239 6.23 4.33 35.29
CA GLU A 239 5.76 4.97 36.53
C GLU A 239 5.45 3.95 37.63
N ARG A 240 4.70 2.90 37.27
CA ARG A 240 4.34 1.82 38.18
C ARG A 240 5.58 1.09 38.69
N ASN A 241 6.54 0.84 37.81
CA ASN A 241 7.80 0.18 38.14
C ASN A 241 8.68 1.05 39.04
N ILE A 242 8.69 2.38 38.86
CA ILE A 242 9.36 3.33 39.75
C ILE A 242 8.78 3.22 41.16
N ALA A 243 7.45 3.16 41.30
CA ALA A 243 6.78 3.03 42.60
C ALA A 243 7.20 1.75 43.34
N GLN A 244 7.23 0.62 42.62
CA GLN A 244 7.64 -0.68 43.17
C GLN A 244 9.12 -0.68 43.55
N PHE A 245 9.98 -0.13 42.69
CA PHE A 245 11.42 -0.03 42.94
C PHE A 245 11.75 0.80 44.17
N PHE A 246 11.13 1.97 44.35
CA PHE A 246 11.37 2.78 45.55
C PHE A 246 10.85 2.13 46.84
N THR A 247 9.88 1.21 46.76
CA THR A 247 9.40 0.47 47.92
C THR A 247 10.37 -0.63 48.35
N ALA A 248 10.97 -1.35 47.38
CA ALA A 248 11.91 -2.44 47.67
C ALA A 248 12.97 -2.59 46.54
N PRO A 249 14.04 -1.77 46.55
CA PRO A 249 15.03 -1.74 45.46
C PRO A 249 15.71 -3.09 45.19
N GLU A 250 16.06 -3.82 46.25
CA GLU A 250 16.77 -5.12 46.19
C GLU A 250 15.89 -6.28 45.69
N ARG A 251 14.57 -6.13 45.76
CA ARG A 251 13.60 -7.18 45.39
C ARG A 251 12.89 -6.90 44.07
N PHE A 252 13.01 -5.69 43.56
CA PHE A 252 12.34 -5.29 42.32
C PHE A 252 12.93 -6.06 41.13
N LYS A 253 12.04 -6.66 40.33
CA LYS A 253 12.35 -7.31 39.07
C LYS A 253 11.28 -6.90 38.07
N ALA A 254 11.70 -6.29 36.96
CA ALA A 254 10.79 -5.95 35.87
C ALA A 254 10.19 -7.22 35.25
N SER A 255 8.93 -7.13 34.79
CA SER A 255 8.31 -8.21 34.03
C SER A 255 8.99 -8.35 32.66
N LEU A 256 8.86 -9.52 32.01
CA LEU A 256 9.38 -9.73 30.66
C LEU A 256 8.76 -8.73 29.67
N THR A 257 7.46 -8.47 29.81
CA THR A 257 6.72 -7.48 29.02
C THR A 257 7.25 -6.05 29.19
N ASP A 258 7.52 -5.63 30.43
CA ASP A 258 8.08 -4.30 30.66
C ASP A 258 9.50 -4.16 30.09
N LEU A 259 10.28 -5.24 30.14
CA LEU A 259 11.61 -5.29 29.53
C LEU A 259 11.52 -5.24 28.00
N ALA A 260 10.60 -5.99 27.39
CA ALA A 260 10.40 -6.00 25.96
C ALA A 260 9.90 -4.63 25.46
N ASN A 261 8.97 -4.00 26.17
CA ASN A 261 8.46 -2.68 25.85
C ASN A 261 9.55 -1.60 25.91
N ILE A 262 10.39 -1.60 26.95
CA ILE A 262 11.49 -0.63 27.01
C ILE A 262 12.57 -0.90 25.95
N LEU A 263 12.79 -2.17 25.60
CA LEU A 263 13.70 -2.54 24.52
C LEU A 263 13.19 -2.01 23.18
N SER A 264 11.88 -2.09 22.90
CA SER A 264 11.27 -1.51 21.69
C SER A 264 11.61 -0.03 21.53
N LEU A 265 11.52 0.74 22.62
CA LEU A 265 11.88 2.17 22.65
C LEU A 265 13.38 2.42 22.45
N CYS A 266 14.24 1.51 22.90
CA CYS A 266 15.69 1.63 22.66
C CYS A 266 15.99 1.33 21.18
N ILE A 267 15.54 0.19 20.67
CA ILE A 267 15.82 -0.24 19.30
C ILE A 267 15.07 0.56 18.23
N SER A 268 14.27 1.56 18.57
CA SER A 268 13.71 2.51 17.60
C SER A 268 14.63 3.70 17.31
N GLN A 269 15.71 3.90 18.07
CA GLN A 269 16.58 5.08 17.99
C GLN A 269 17.78 4.89 17.03
N GLU A 270 18.34 5.99 16.51
CA GLU A 270 19.43 5.98 15.52
C GLU A 270 20.82 6.24 16.12
N ASP A 271 21.16 5.57 17.22
CA ASP A 271 22.45 5.68 17.89
C ASP A 271 23.21 4.34 17.99
N GLU A 272 24.49 4.42 18.38
CA GLU A 272 25.38 3.26 18.48
C GLU A 272 24.91 2.21 19.51
N VAL A 273 24.28 2.64 20.61
CA VAL A 273 23.76 1.73 21.65
C VAL A 273 22.59 0.94 21.08
N SER A 274 21.69 1.62 20.38
CA SER A 274 20.53 0.99 19.74
C SER A 274 20.93 0.02 18.62
N GLN A 275 21.95 0.36 17.82
CA GLN A 275 22.56 -0.58 16.86
C GLN A 275 23.17 -1.80 17.55
N HIS A 276 23.86 -1.60 18.68
CA HIS A 276 24.41 -2.71 19.47
C HIS A 276 23.32 -3.63 20.01
N ILE A 277 22.22 -3.08 20.53
CA ILE A 277 21.07 -3.85 21.05
C ILE A 277 20.43 -4.65 19.91
N ARG A 278 20.18 -4.04 18.74
CA ARG A 278 19.64 -4.74 17.55
C ARG A 278 20.52 -5.92 17.15
N GLY A 279 21.83 -5.69 17.04
CA GLY A 279 22.81 -6.74 16.70
C GLY A 279 22.85 -7.89 17.72
N LYS A 280 22.64 -7.61 19.01
CA LYS A 280 22.57 -8.64 20.06
C LYS A 280 21.28 -9.45 20.04
N LEU A 281 20.16 -8.81 19.70
CA LEU A 281 18.86 -9.47 19.59
C LEU A 281 18.68 -10.21 18.24
N ASN A 282 19.65 -10.10 17.32
CA ASN A 282 19.53 -10.53 15.93
C ASN A 282 18.27 -9.96 15.24
N ILE A 283 17.82 -8.79 15.69
CA ILE A 283 16.80 -8.00 15.01
C ILE A 283 17.58 -7.29 13.91
N GLY A 284 17.52 -7.82 12.69
CA GLY A 284 18.18 -7.22 11.54
C GLY A 284 17.54 -5.88 11.16
N ASP A 285 17.44 -5.61 9.86
CA ASP A 285 16.70 -4.45 9.36
C ASP A 285 15.17 -4.60 9.52
N ASP A 286 14.69 -5.70 10.10
CA ASP A 286 13.25 -6.04 10.23
C ASP A 286 12.44 -5.02 11.04
N LEU A 287 13.09 -4.26 11.93
CA LEU A 287 12.47 -3.20 12.70
C LEU A 287 13.00 -1.83 12.32
N LEU A 288 12.11 -1.02 11.77
CA LEU A 288 12.43 0.36 11.38
C LEU A 288 12.64 1.28 12.58
N THR A 289 13.53 2.24 12.41
CA THR A 289 13.77 3.33 13.35
C THR A 289 12.63 4.35 13.31
N ASP A 290 12.51 5.18 14.35
CA ASP A 290 11.48 6.22 14.41
C ASP A 290 11.63 7.24 13.27
N THR A 291 12.87 7.58 12.89
CA THR A 291 13.15 8.42 11.71
C THR A 291 12.59 7.78 10.43
N GLN A 292 12.83 6.48 10.24
CA GLN A 292 12.33 5.73 9.08
C GLN A 292 10.79 5.63 9.09
N LEU A 293 10.19 5.34 10.26
CA LEU A 293 8.74 5.33 10.45
C LEU A 293 8.11 6.67 10.08
N GLN A 294 8.74 7.80 10.44
CA GLN A 294 8.24 9.13 10.08
C GLN A 294 8.28 9.40 8.56
N VAL A 295 9.25 8.84 7.84
CA VAL A 295 9.31 8.93 6.37
C VAL A 295 8.20 8.08 5.73
N PHE A 296 7.98 6.87 6.23
CA PHE A 296 6.93 5.98 5.70
C PHE A 296 5.51 6.40 6.11
N SER A 297 5.33 7.06 7.25
CA SER A 297 4.01 7.51 7.70
C SER A 297 3.37 8.50 6.73
N ARG A 298 4.17 9.36 6.09
CA ARG A 298 3.70 10.27 5.03
C ARG A 298 3.08 9.54 3.83
N HIS A 299 3.54 8.33 3.56
CA HIS A 299 3.00 7.49 2.50
C HIS A 299 1.75 6.75 2.94
N LEU A 300 1.72 6.21 4.16
CA LEU A 300 0.53 5.57 4.72
C LEU A 300 -0.64 6.55 4.84
N TYR A 301 -0.36 7.76 5.33
CA TYR A 301 -1.35 8.81 5.52
C TYR A 301 -1.56 9.70 4.28
N GLY A 302 -0.90 9.38 3.17
CA GLY A 302 -1.12 10.00 1.87
C GLY A 302 -2.47 9.63 1.25
N PRO A 303 -2.81 10.25 0.11
CA PRO A 303 -3.99 9.91 -0.67
C PRO A 303 -3.87 8.49 -1.24
N ASP A 304 -4.99 7.78 -1.28
CA ASP A 304 -5.10 6.45 -1.89
C ASP A 304 -5.10 6.53 -3.42
N PHE A 305 -4.93 5.37 -4.05
CA PHE A 305 -4.92 5.21 -5.50
C PHE A 305 -6.22 5.72 -6.12
N ASP A 306 -7.38 5.41 -5.52
CA ASP A 306 -8.69 5.84 -6.03
C ASP A 306 -8.79 7.37 -6.08
N THR A 307 -8.32 8.05 -5.02
CA THR A 307 -8.26 9.52 -4.98
C THR A 307 -7.31 10.07 -6.04
N MET A 308 -6.11 9.50 -6.15
CA MET A 308 -5.11 9.93 -7.13
C MET A 308 -5.56 9.71 -8.57
N HIS A 309 -6.19 8.58 -8.85
CA HIS A 309 -6.77 8.25 -10.15
C HIS A 309 -7.90 9.23 -10.50
N THR A 310 -8.81 9.49 -9.57
CA THR A 310 -9.90 10.48 -9.78
C THR A 310 -9.35 11.88 -10.07
N ILE A 311 -8.33 12.31 -9.33
CA ILE A 311 -7.68 13.61 -9.57
C ILE A 311 -7.01 13.62 -10.96
N SER A 312 -6.32 12.53 -11.32
CA SER A 312 -5.67 12.37 -12.62
C SER A 312 -6.67 12.49 -13.76
N ASP A 313 -7.80 11.78 -13.68
CA ASP A 313 -8.87 11.80 -14.69
C ASP A 313 -9.49 13.20 -14.84
N LEU A 314 -9.79 13.87 -13.72
CA LEU A 314 -10.35 15.22 -13.73
C LEU A 314 -9.38 16.23 -14.35
N VAL A 315 -8.11 16.20 -13.94
CA VAL A 315 -7.07 17.09 -14.47
C VAL A 315 -6.84 16.84 -15.96
N THR A 316 -6.79 15.57 -16.37
CA THR A 316 -6.60 15.16 -17.77
C THR A 316 -7.77 15.59 -18.65
N THR A 317 -9.00 15.48 -18.12
CA THR A 317 -10.22 15.94 -18.79
C THR A 317 -10.21 17.45 -18.98
N GLU A 318 -9.92 18.21 -17.92
CA GLU A 318 -9.84 19.68 -17.99
C GLU A 318 -8.71 20.14 -18.94
N MET A 319 -7.54 19.50 -18.89
CA MET A 319 -6.44 19.79 -19.83
C MET A 319 -6.82 19.50 -21.27
N SER A 320 -7.54 18.42 -21.53
CA SER A 320 -8.03 18.08 -22.87
C SER A 320 -9.06 19.10 -23.38
N GLN A 321 -9.94 19.61 -22.50
CA GLN A 321 -10.85 20.69 -22.85
C GLN A 321 -10.11 21.98 -23.19
N ILE A 322 -9.13 22.38 -22.37
CA ILE A 322 -8.27 23.56 -22.62
C ILE A 322 -7.53 23.40 -23.94
N ARG A 323 -6.98 22.21 -24.22
CA ARG A 323 -6.30 21.87 -25.47
C ARG A 323 -7.22 22.09 -26.68
N ASN A 324 -8.42 21.51 -26.65
CA ASN A 324 -9.39 21.62 -27.73
C ASN A 324 -9.88 23.08 -27.89
N ASP A 325 -10.06 23.80 -26.79
CA ASP A 325 -10.42 25.23 -26.79
C ASP A 325 -9.34 26.07 -27.50
N ILE A 326 -8.07 25.80 -27.22
CA ILE A 326 -6.94 26.45 -27.89
C ILE A 326 -6.94 26.10 -29.38
N GLU A 327 -6.96 24.82 -29.74
CA GLU A 327 -6.94 24.37 -31.13
C GLU A 327 -8.06 25.00 -31.98
N TYR A 328 -9.28 25.05 -31.44
CA TYR A 328 -10.45 25.57 -32.16
C TYR A 328 -10.44 27.10 -32.24
N ASN A 329 -10.07 27.79 -31.17
CA ASN A 329 -10.21 29.25 -31.07
C ASN A 329 -8.92 30.01 -31.40
N TYR A 330 -7.78 29.34 -31.64
CA TYR A 330 -6.47 30.00 -31.77
C TYR A 330 -6.46 31.15 -32.77
N GLN A 331 -7.08 30.96 -33.94
CA GLN A 331 -7.09 31.96 -35.01
C GLN A 331 -8.08 33.11 -34.77
N ASN A 332 -9.08 32.92 -33.90
CA ASN A 332 -10.19 33.87 -33.66
C ASN A 332 -10.50 34.02 -32.16
N MET A 333 -9.48 34.08 -31.30
CA MET A 333 -9.64 34.11 -29.85
C MET A 333 -10.24 35.46 -29.41
N THR A 334 -11.42 35.45 -28.78
CA THR A 334 -11.99 36.68 -28.19
C THR A 334 -11.31 37.04 -26.87
N PRO A 335 -11.27 38.32 -26.46
CA PRO A 335 -10.70 38.72 -25.17
C PRO A 335 -11.32 37.98 -23.98
N GLU A 336 -12.63 37.74 -24.02
CA GLU A 336 -13.35 36.99 -22.99
C GLU A 336 -12.88 35.54 -22.91
N LYS A 337 -12.68 34.88 -24.07
CA LYS A 337 -12.22 33.48 -24.11
C LYS A 337 -10.76 33.35 -23.66
N THR A 338 -9.91 34.33 -23.99
CA THR A 338 -8.53 34.40 -23.49
C THR A 338 -8.49 34.50 -21.97
N LEU A 339 -9.35 35.31 -21.36
CA LEU A 339 -9.45 35.43 -19.89
C LEU A 339 -9.96 34.14 -19.25
N GLU A 340 -10.94 33.47 -19.86
CA GLU A 340 -11.44 32.17 -19.41
C GLU A 340 -10.32 31.11 -19.43
N LEU A 341 -9.58 31.01 -20.54
CA LEU A 341 -8.47 30.06 -20.70
C LEU A 341 -7.36 30.34 -19.69
N GLN A 342 -7.05 31.62 -19.46
CA GLN A 342 -6.08 32.04 -18.46
C GLN A 342 -6.49 31.57 -17.06
N ALA A 343 -7.75 31.81 -16.66
CA ALA A 343 -8.25 31.38 -15.36
C ALA A 343 -8.13 29.86 -15.20
N LYS A 344 -8.56 29.08 -16.21
CA LYS A 344 -8.45 27.61 -16.19
C LYS A 344 -7.00 27.13 -16.06
N LEU A 345 -6.04 27.75 -16.75
CA LEU A 345 -4.62 27.40 -16.63
C LEU A 345 -4.04 27.71 -15.24
N VAL A 346 -4.45 28.83 -14.63
CA VAL A 346 -4.04 29.18 -13.25
C VAL A 346 -4.65 28.22 -12.23
N ASP A 347 -5.92 27.86 -12.39
CA ASP A 347 -6.59 26.89 -11.51
C ASP A 347 -5.90 25.53 -11.59
N LEU A 348 -5.58 25.04 -12.79
CA LEU A 348 -4.77 23.85 -12.98
C LEU A 348 -3.39 24.00 -12.34
N ALA A 349 -2.68 25.12 -12.56
CA ALA A 349 -1.37 25.33 -11.95
C ALA A 349 -1.44 25.21 -10.41
N ASN A 350 -2.50 25.71 -9.78
CA ASN A 350 -2.72 25.59 -8.34
C ASN A 350 -2.94 24.13 -7.91
N ILE A 351 -3.67 23.32 -8.68
CA ILE A 351 -3.82 21.88 -8.44
C ILE A 351 -2.45 21.18 -8.49
N PHE A 352 -1.64 21.47 -9.51
CA PHE A 352 -0.28 20.91 -9.63
C PHE A 352 0.60 21.30 -8.45
N LYS A 353 0.43 22.51 -7.89
CA LYS A 353 1.14 22.93 -6.67
C LYS A 353 0.76 22.09 -5.46
N VAL A 354 -0.53 21.81 -5.27
CA VAL A 354 -1.03 20.95 -4.17
C VAL A 354 -0.49 19.53 -4.29
N LEU A 355 -0.36 19.02 -5.52
CA LEU A 355 0.22 17.70 -5.82
C LEU A 355 1.76 17.68 -5.78
N ASN A 356 2.42 18.77 -5.34
CA ASN A 356 3.88 18.95 -5.34
C ASN A 356 4.56 18.85 -6.72
N LEU A 357 3.82 19.01 -7.81
CA LEU A 357 4.34 19.07 -9.19
C LEU A 357 4.77 20.50 -9.55
N ASN A 358 5.84 20.96 -8.91
CA ASN A 358 6.29 22.35 -8.96
C ASN A 358 6.71 22.85 -10.35
N GLU A 359 7.29 21.99 -11.18
CA GLU A 359 7.74 22.35 -12.54
C GLU A 359 6.53 22.67 -13.44
N ALA A 360 5.57 21.75 -13.52
CA ALA A 360 4.32 21.96 -14.25
C ALA A 360 3.53 23.17 -13.72
N HIS A 361 3.49 23.40 -12.41
CA HIS A 361 2.89 24.62 -11.83
C HIS A 361 3.53 25.90 -12.39
N ASN A 362 4.86 25.97 -12.39
CA ASN A 362 5.58 27.15 -12.87
C ASN A 362 5.39 27.37 -14.38
N ASP A 363 5.40 26.30 -15.16
CA ASP A 363 5.25 26.37 -16.61
C ASP A 363 3.83 26.76 -17.03
N LEU A 364 2.80 26.18 -16.41
CA LEU A 364 1.40 26.57 -16.65
C LEU A 364 1.16 28.04 -16.28
N ASN A 365 1.68 28.51 -15.14
CA ASN A 365 1.58 29.92 -14.76
C ASN A 365 2.31 30.86 -15.75
N ARG A 366 3.46 30.44 -16.28
CA ARG A 366 4.17 31.21 -17.30
C ARG A 366 3.34 31.34 -18.57
N GLN A 367 2.74 30.24 -19.03
CA GLN A 367 1.88 30.24 -20.21
C GLN A 367 0.60 31.07 -19.99
N ALA A 368 -0.01 30.97 -18.80
CA ALA A 368 -1.16 31.78 -18.42
C ALA A 368 -0.85 33.28 -18.42
N ALA A 369 0.35 33.68 -18.00
CA ALA A 369 0.79 35.08 -18.05
C ALA A 369 1.07 35.56 -19.49
N SER A 370 1.62 34.68 -20.34
CA SER A 370 1.87 34.97 -21.75
C SER A 370 0.57 35.21 -22.54
N LEU A 371 -0.53 34.53 -22.20
CA LEU A 371 -1.85 34.77 -22.81
C LEU A 371 -2.38 36.19 -22.62
N SER A 372 -1.93 36.92 -21.58
CA SER A 372 -2.31 38.33 -21.38
C SER A 372 -1.62 39.30 -22.34
N GLN A 373 -0.60 38.86 -23.08
CA GLN A 373 0.14 39.72 -24.00
C GLN A 373 -0.47 39.62 -25.41
N ALA A 374 -1.16 40.68 -25.83
CA ALA A 374 -1.89 40.72 -27.11
C ALA A 374 -1.02 40.47 -28.36
N ASP A 375 0.29 40.69 -28.26
CA ASP A 375 1.24 40.43 -29.36
C ASP A 375 1.71 38.96 -29.42
N MET A 376 1.65 38.20 -28.33
CA MET A 376 2.05 36.78 -28.30
C MET A 376 1.01 35.86 -28.97
N LEU A 377 -0.27 36.24 -29.01
CA LEU A 377 -1.32 35.50 -29.72
C LEU A 377 -1.12 35.49 -31.26
N LYS A 378 -0.24 36.33 -31.79
CA LYS A 378 0.10 36.41 -33.22
C LYS A 378 1.35 35.59 -33.58
N ASP A 379 2.06 35.06 -32.59
CA ASP A 379 3.25 34.24 -32.82
C ASP A 379 2.82 32.80 -33.14
N GLU A 380 3.17 32.30 -34.33
CA GLU A 380 2.85 30.92 -34.73
C GLU A 380 3.52 29.88 -33.80
N GLY A 381 4.61 30.23 -33.12
CA GLY A 381 5.29 29.36 -32.16
C GLY A 381 4.61 29.24 -30.80
N PHE A 382 3.77 30.20 -30.42
CA PHE A 382 3.17 30.26 -29.10
C PHE A 382 2.15 29.15 -28.85
N ALA A 383 1.23 28.90 -29.80
CA ALA A 383 0.31 27.74 -29.75
C ALA A 383 1.07 26.43 -29.54
N GLN A 384 2.14 26.21 -30.31
CA GLN A 384 2.92 24.98 -30.20
C GLN A 384 3.58 24.86 -28.84
N GLN A 385 4.14 25.96 -28.31
CA GLN A 385 4.74 25.96 -26.98
C GLN A 385 3.72 25.69 -25.87
N LEU A 386 2.55 26.33 -25.95
CA LEU A 386 1.44 26.13 -25.02
C LEU A 386 0.96 24.67 -25.03
N MET A 387 0.78 24.10 -26.22
CA MET A 387 0.43 22.69 -26.40
C MET A 387 1.49 21.76 -25.80
N ASN A 388 2.77 22.04 -26.01
CA ASN A 388 3.87 21.26 -25.42
C ASN A 388 3.85 21.32 -23.88
N VAL A 389 3.55 22.48 -23.29
CA VAL A 389 3.44 22.63 -21.83
C VAL A 389 2.24 21.85 -21.29
N ILE A 390 1.08 21.91 -21.95
CA ILE A 390 -0.10 21.13 -21.56
C ILE A 390 0.22 19.63 -21.61
N LEU A 391 0.84 19.15 -22.70
CA LEU A 391 1.26 17.75 -22.83
C LEU A 391 2.27 17.33 -21.76
N SER A 392 3.24 18.19 -21.43
CA SER A 392 4.22 17.94 -20.36
C SER A 392 3.53 17.83 -18.98
N ALA A 393 2.54 18.68 -18.72
CA ALA A 393 1.77 18.65 -17.49
C ALA A 393 0.86 17.40 -17.41
N MET A 394 0.21 17.01 -18.53
CA MET A 394 -0.52 15.74 -18.65
C MET A 394 0.39 14.52 -18.37
N ASN A 395 1.61 14.53 -18.91
CA ASN A 395 2.57 13.46 -18.61
C ASN A 395 2.98 13.45 -17.13
N SER A 396 3.14 14.62 -16.51
CA SER A 396 3.51 14.74 -15.09
C SER A 396 2.44 14.16 -14.17
N ILE A 397 1.15 14.37 -14.47
CA ILE A 397 0.06 13.77 -13.70
C ILE A 397 -0.02 12.25 -13.92
N GLY A 398 0.18 11.77 -15.16
CA GLY A 398 0.24 10.33 -15.45
C GLY A 398 1.42 9.63 -14.76
N VAL A 399 2.60 10.27 -14.66
CA VAL A 399 3.73 9.76 -13.87
C VAL A 399 3.36 9.69 -12.38
N LEU A 400 2.69 10.70 -11.85
CA LEU A 400 2.28 10.74 -10.45
C LEU A 400 1.30 9.59 -10.13
N GLU A 401 0.30 9.37 -10.96
CA GLU A 401 -0.65 8.27 -10.81
C GLU A 401 0.05 6.90 -10.86
N ARG A 402 1.01 6.71 -11.77
CA ARG A 402 1.85 5.51 -11.81
C ARG A 402 2.67 5.34 -10.54
N HIS A 403 3.19 6.41 -9.93
CA HIS A 403 3.88 6.30 -8.63
C HIS A 403 2.99 5.87 -7.46
N HIS A 404 1.67 5.96 -7.62
CA HIS A 404 0.65 5.46 -6.68
C HIS A 404 0.12 4.07 -7.07
N THR A 405 0.59 3.48 -8.17
CA THR A 405 0.25 2.11 -8.57
C THR A 405 1.40 1.18 -8.21
N SER A 406 1.11 -0.05 -7.76
CA SER A 406 2.18 -1.03 -7.52
C SER A 406 2.98 -1.30 -8.81
N SER A 407 4.29 -1.36 -8.71
CA SER A 407 5.18 -1.64 -9.86
C SER A 407 4.86 -2.99 -10.53
N ARG A 408 4.29 -3.93 -9.79
CA ARG A 408 3.88 -5.26 -10.28
C ARG A 408 2.62 -5.25 -11.14
N LEU A 409 1.87 -4.14 -11.12
CA LEU A 409 0.67 -3.95 -11.91
C LEU A 409 0.91 -3.04 -13.12
N GLN A 410 2.13 -2.49 -13.24
CA GLN A 410 2.47 -1.56 -14.30
C GLN A 410 3.16 -2.28 -15.47
N LEU A 411 2.73 -1.94 -16.68
CA LEU A 411 3.48 -2.28 -17.88
C LEU A 411 4.78 -1.47 -17.91
N ARG A 412 5.89 -2.14 -18.27
CA ARG A 412 7.21 -1.50 -18.34
C ARG A 412 7.25 -0.49 -19.47
N VAL A 413 7.61 0.74 -19.16
CA VAL A 413 7.81 1.81 -20.15
C VAL A 413 9.30 1.91 -20.45
N ASN A 414 9.70 1.51 -21.64
CA ASN A 414 11.11 1.55 -22.06
C ASN A 414 11.54 2.93 -22.59
N ASN A 415 10.58 3.78 -22.98
CA ASN A 415 10.85 5.09 -23.58
C ASN A 415 9.96 6.17 -22.96
N MET A 416 10.54 7.01 -22.10
CA MET A 416 9.86 8.12 -21.42
C MET A 416 9.60 9.33 -22.32
N ASN A 417 10.06 9.31 -23.58
CA ASN A 417 9.78 10.40 -24.55
C ASN A 417 8.40 10.26 -25.21
N ILE A 418 7.68 9.17 -24.96
CA ILE A 418 6.32 8.96 -25.45
C ILE A 418 5.36 9.46 -24.36
N SER A 419 4.28 10.13 -24.77
CA SER A 419 3.23 10.51 -23.81
C SER A 419 2.63 9.26 -23.19
N LEU A 420 2.65 9.18 -21.86
CA LEU A 420 2.19 7.99 -21.12
C LEU A 420 0.71 7.70 -21.39
N ASP A 421 -0.09 8.75 -21.52
CA ASP A 421 -1.51 8.68 -21.86
C ASP A 421 -1.74 7.94 -23.20
N ARG A 422 -0.95 8.26 -24.23
CA ARG A 422 -1.00 7.57 -25.54
C ARG A 422 -0.59 6.11 -25.44
N LEU A 423 0.37 5.80 -24.56
CA LEU A 423 0.82 4.44 -24.34
C LEU A 423 -0.26 3.63 -23.62
N ASP A 424 -0.90 4.20 -22.61
CA ASP A 424 -1.96 3.56 -21.85
C ASP A 424 -3.24 3.38 -22.72
N GLU A 425 -3.59 4.35 -23.57
CA GLU A 425 -4.62 4.19 -24.62
C GLU A 425 -4.29 3.02 -25.58
N ALA A 426 -3.05 2.97 -26.08
CA ALA A 426 -2.62 1.92 -26.99
C ALA A 426 -2.65 0.53 -26.33
N HIS A 427 -2.27 0.44 -25.05
CA HIS A 427 -2.38 -0.77 -24.27
C HIS A 427 -3.83 -1.20 -24.07
N ALA A 428 -4.72 -0.27 -23.71
CA ALA A 428 -6.14 -0.57 -23.55
C ALA A 428 -6.78 -1.09 -24.85
N ALA A 429 -6.44 -0.47 -25.99
CA ALA A 429 -6.87 -0.92 -27.30
C ALA A 429 -6.33 -2.33 -27.62
N LEU A 430 -5.03 -2.57 -27.40
CA LEU A 430 -4.40 -3.87 -27.62
C LEU A 430 -5.07 -4.98 -26.79
N LEU A 431 -5.31 -4.73 -25.49
CA LEU A 431 -5.96 -5.68 -24.59
C LEU A 431 -7.42 -5.97 -25.00
N THR A 432 -8.12 -4.96 -25.54
CA THR A 432 -9.50 -5.11 -26.01
C THR A 432 -9.56 -5.92 -27.30
N GLU A 433 -8.71 -5.60 -28.26
CA GLU A 433 -8.64 -6.31 -29.53
C GLU A 433 -8.18 -7.76 -29.33
N ALA A 434 -7.13 -7.98 -28.53
CA ALA A 434 -6.62 -9.32 -28.26
C ALA A 434 -7.68 -10.19 -27.56
N LYS A 435 -8.46 -9.65 -26.61
CA LYS A 435 -9.57 -10.37 -25.98
C LYS A 435 -10.63 -10.76 -27.02
N THR A 436 -10.97 -9.84 -27.92
CA THR A 436 -11.94 -10.10 -29.00
C THR A 436 -11.45 -11.23 -29.92
N SER A 437 -10.17 -11.21 -30.32
CA SER A 437 -9.58 -12.27 -31.14
C SER A 437 -9.51 -13.62 -30.42
N ILE A 438 -9.28 -13.64 -29.10
CA ILE A 438 -9.31 -14.85 -28.28
C ILE A 438 -10.72 -15.43 -28.21
N ASP A 439 -11.73 -14.60 -27.95
CA ASP A 439 -13.13 -15.02 -27.85
C ASP A 439 -13.60 -15.60 -29.19
N LEU A 440 -13.29 -14.94 -30.31
CA LEU A 440 -13.61 -15.42 -31.66
C LEU A 440 -12.91 -16.76 -31.97
N SER A 441 -11.62 -16.87 -31.65
CA SER A 441 -10.86 -18.12 -31.87
C SER A 441 -11.41 -19.27 -31.03
N SER A 442 -11.75 -18.99 -29.77
CA SER A 442 -12.31 -19.98 -28.84
C SER A 442 -13.69 -20.46 -29.29
N GLN A 443 -14.54 -19.54 -29.76
CA GLN A 443 -15.85 -19.88 -30.33
C GLN A 443 -15.72 -20.72 -31.60
N ALA A 444 -14.80 -20.39 -32.51
CA ALA A 444 -14.54 -21.17 -33.72
C ALA A 444 -14.08 -22.60 -33.39
N LEU A 445 -13.18 -22.77 -32.42
CA LEU A 445 -12.72 -24.08 -31.94
C LEU A 445 -13.85 -24.88 -31.27
N ALA A 446 -14.73 -24.22 -30.51
CA ALA A 446 -15.89 -24.86 -29.90
C ALA A 446 -16.93 -25.29 -30.95
N GLN A 447 -17.17 -24.46 -31.97
CA GLN A 447 -18.05 -24.80 -33.10
C GLN A 447 -17.49 -25.99 -33.89
N TYR A 448 -16.19 -25.99 -34.17
CA TYR A 448 -15.51 -27.11 -34.82
C TYR A 448 -15.69 -28.43 -34.05
N GLN A 449 -15.63 -28.41 -32.71
CA GLN A 449 -15.86 -29.63 -31.93
C GLN A 449 -17.26 -30.22 -32.12
N GLN A 450 -18.27 -29.40 -32.43
CA GLN A 450 -19.65 -29.84 -32.63
C GLN A 450 -19.91 -30.28 -34.08
N GLU A 451 -19.45 -29.49 -35.06
CA GLU A 451 -19.80 -29.64 -36.47
C GLU A 451 -18.74 -30.41 -37.27
N GLN A 452 -17.50 -30.47 -36.77
CA GLN A 452 -16.30 -31.01 -37.44
C GLN A 452 -16.02 -30.39 -38.80
N ASP A 453 -16.52 -29.18 -39.06
CA ASP A 453 -16.28 -28.44 -40.29
C ASP A 453 -15.01 -27.58 -40.19
N LEU A 454 -13.98 -27.96 -40.95
CA LEU A 454 -12.70 -27.23 -41.01
C LEU A 454 -12.85 -25.80 -41.54
N ALA A 455 -13.92 -25.48 -42.29
CA ALA A 455 -14.18 -24.11 -42.75
C ALA A 455 -14.38 -23.13 -41.59
N ALA A 456 -14.90 -23.59 -40.45
CA ALA A 456 -15.06 -22.77 -39.25
C ALA A 456 -13.70 -22.30 -38.68
N LEU A 457 -12.61 -23.00 -38.99
CA LEU A 457 -11.26 -22.71 -38.47
C LEU A 457 -10.39 -21.88 -39.43
N GLU A 458 -10.88 -21.49 -40.60
CA GLU A 458 -10.07 -20.85 -41.65
C GLU A 458 -9.33 -19.59 -41.15
N ASN A 459 -9.98 -18.80 -40.30
CA ASN A 459 -9.42 -17.57 -39.75
C ASN A 459 -8.62 -17.78 -38.44
N THR A 460 -8.74 -18.94 -37.80
CA THR A 460 -8.15 -19.21 -36.48
C THR A 460 -6.62 -19.11 -36.47
N PRO A 461 -5.86 -19.62 -37.47
CA PRO A 461 -4.40 -19.45 -37.49
C PRO A 461 -3.95 -17.99 -37.52
N VAL A 462 -4.67 -17.12 -38.25
CA VAL A 462 -4.35 -15.69 -38.32
C VAL A 462 -4.61 -15.03 -36.98
N GLN A 463 -5.78 -15.28 -36.39
CA GLN A 463 -6.15 -14.76 -35.07
C GLN A 463 -5.16 -15.21 -33.99
N LEU A 464 -4.74 -16.48 -33.98
CA LEU A 464 -3.72 -16.98 -33.05
C LEU A 464 -2.37 -16.25 -33.20
N ARG A 465 -1.96 -15.90 -34.42
CA ARG A 465 -0.73 -15.12 -34.66
C ARG A 465 -0.86 -13.66 -34.22
N GLU A 466 -2.04 -13.05 -34.40
CA GLU A 466 -2.31 -11.71 -33.88
C GLU A 466 -2.22 -11.67 -32.35
N VAL A 467 -2.85 -12.65 -31.68
CA VAL A 467 -2.74 -12.79 -30.22
C VAL A 467 -1.29 -13.08 -29.81
N ALA A 468 -0.54 -13.88 -30.56
CA ALA A 468 0.89 -14.10 -30.30
C ALA A 468 1.70 -12.80 -30.39
N GLY A 469 1.40 -11.95 -31.38
CA GLY A 469 1.98 -10.61 -31.49
C GLY A 469 1.68 -9.73 -30.28
N ALA A 470 0.44 -9.75 -29.80
CA ALA A 470 0.05 -9.06 -28.56
C ALA A 470 0.81 -9.61 -27.34
N MET A 471 0.98 -10.93 -27.22
CA MET A 471 1.76 -11.55 -26.13
C MET A 471 3.22 -11.09 -26.13
N LEU A 472 3.86 -11.00 -27.31
CA LEU A 472 5.22 -10.48 -27.42
C LEU A 472 5.29 -9.02 -26.97
N PHE A 473 4.33 -8.20 -27.38
CA PHE A 473 4.26 -6.80 -26.99
C PHE A 473 4.12 -6.63 -25.46
N LEU A 474 3.38 -7.52 -24.81
CA LEU A 474 3.22 -7.57 -23.35
C LEU A 474 4.41 -8.23 -22.61
N GLY A 475 5.44 -8.66 -23.34
CA GLY A 475 6.64 -9.29 -22.77
C GLY A 475 6.48 -10.76 -22.36
N ALA A 476 5.43 -11.44 -22.85
CA ALA A 476 5.15 -12.85 -22.59
C ALA A 476 5.69 -13.76 -23.72
N GLU A 477 7.01 -13.93 -23.79
CA GLU A 477 7.69 -14.71 -24.86
C GLU A 477 7.23 -16.18 -24.92
N ASN A 478 7.01 -16.81 -23.76
CA ASN A 478 6.51 -18.20 -23.69
C ASN A 478 5.09 -18.31 -24.26
N GLY A 479 4.21 -17.34 -23.95
CA GLY A 479 2.85 -17.27 -24.48
C GLY A 479 2.84 -17.04 -26.00
N GLN A 480 3.69 -16.14 -26.50
CA GLN A 480 3.89 -15.95 -27.93
C GLN A 480 4.30 -17.25 -28.62
N THR A 481 5.29 -17.96 -28.04
CA THR A 481 5.79 -19.20 -28.61
C THR A 481 4.69 -20.26 -28.67
N ALA A 482 3.92 -20.44 -27.58
CA ALA A 482 2.83 -21.42 -27.53
C ALA A 482 1.73 -21.14 -28.57
N LEU A 483 1.35 -19.88 -28.75
CA LEU A 483 0.34 -19.47 -29.72
C LEU A 483 0.82 -19.63 -31.17
N ASN A 484 2.07 -19.30 -31.47
CA ASN A 484 2.65 -19.52 -32.80
C ASN A 484 2.70 -21.00 -33.17
N ILE A 485 3.07 -21.86 -32.22
CA ILE A 485 3.06 -23.32 -32.42
C ILE A 485 1.64 -23.82 -32.71
N SER A 486 0.66 -23.31 -31.96
CA SER A 486 -0.75 -23.65 -32.14
C SER A 486 -1.28 -23.17 -33.50
N ALA A 487 -0.93 -21.95 -33.92
CA ALA A 487 -1.30 -21.40 -35.21
C ALA A 487 -0.74 -22.22 -36.38
N ASP A 488 0.54 -22.58 -36.32
CA ASP A 488 1.20 -23.39 -37.35
C ASP A 488 0.58 -24.78 -37.43
N PHE A 489 0.26 -25.39 -36.29
CA PHE A 489 -0.42 -26.68 -36.24
C PHE A 489 -1.81 -26.63 -36.89
N VAL A 490 -2.67 -25.68 -36.50
CA VAL A 490 -4.03 -25.54 -37.06
C VAL A 490 -3.96 -25.26 -38.57
N GLN A 491 -3.03 -24.40 -39.01
CA GLN A 491 -2.82 -24.11 -40.43
C GLN A 491 -2.42 -25.38 -41.21
N GLN A 492 -1.53 -26.20 -40.66
CA GLN A 492 -1.12 -27.47 -41.29
C GLN A 492 -2.29 -28.44 -41.42
N GLN A 493 -3.12 -28.57 -40.39
CA GLN A 493 -4.29 -29.45 -40.41
C GLN A 493 -5.35 -29.00 -41.42
N ILE A 494 -5.63 -27.69 -41.51
CA ILE A 494 -6.52 -27.12 -42.53
C ILE A 494 -5.97 -27.39 -43.93
N THR A 495 -4.68 -27.14 -44.16
CA THR A 495 -4.04 -27.32 -45.48
C THR A 495 -4.00 -28.80 -45.89
N ALA A 496 -3.83 -29.71 -44.93
CA ALA A 496 -3.83 -31.14 -45.13
C ALA A 496 -5.23 -31.76 -45.14
N GLU A 497 -6.29 -30.95 -45.01
CA GLU A 497 -7.70 -31.38 -44.87
C GLU A 497 -7.88 -32.49 -43.81
N THR A 498 -7.08 -32.44 -42.75
CA THR A 498 -7.05 -33.45 -41.70
C THR A 498 -7.81 -32.97 -40.48
N ALA A 499 -8.72 -33.79 -39.97
CA ALA A 499 -9.54 -33.44 -38.81
C ALA A 499 -8.69 -33.39 -37.52
N LEU A 500 -8.92 -32.36 -36.71
CA LEU A 500 -8.30 -32.23 -35.39
C LEU A 500 -9.04 -33.12 -34.39
N THR A 501 -8.30 -33.85 -33.58
CA THR A 501 -8.84 -34.59 -32.44
C THR A 501 -9.25 -33.64 -31.31
N ALA A 502 -10.19 -34.06 -30.46
CA ALA A 502 -10.61 -33.27 -29.31
C ALA A 502 -9.44 -32.88 -28.38
N ALA A 503 -8.46 -33.77 -28.20
CA ALA A 503 -7.25 -33.49 -27.42
C ALA A 503 -6.39 -32.39 -28.04
N GLN A 504 -6.23 -32.38 -29.37
CA GLN A 504 -5.49 -31.34 -30.08
C GLN A 504 -6.21 -29.98 -29.99
N VAL A 505 -7.54 -29.96 -30.10
CA VAL A 505 -8.33 -28.73 -29.89
C VAL A 505 -8.13 -28.20 -28.47
N ASN A 506 -8.16 -29.07 -27.46
CA ASN A 506 -7.92 -28.66 -26.07
C ASN A 506 -6.52 -28.06 -25.87
N HIS A 507 -5.48 -28.61 -26.51
CA HIS A 507 -4.14 -28.02 -26.43
C HIS A 507 -4.04 -26.62 -27.04
N VAL A 508 -4.81 -26.32 -28.11
CA VAL A 508 -4.91 -24.97 -28.67
C VAL A 508 -5.68 -24.05 -27.70
N LEU A 509 -6.76 -24.55 -27.10
CA LEU A 509 -7.53 -23.81 -26.10
C LEU A 509 -6.71 -23.52 -24.84
N ASP A 510 -5.82 -24.41 -24.40
CA ASP A 510 -4.92 -24.15 -23.26
C ASP A 510 -4.01 -22.94 -23.53
N ALA A 511 -3.49 -22.82 -24.76
CA ALA A 511 -2.67 -21.68 -25.15
C ALA A 511 -3.48 -20.38 -25.17
N LEU A 512 -4.69 -20.40 -25.73
CA LEU A 512 -5.62 -19.27 -25.70
C LEU A 512 -6.01 -18.88 -24.27
N ALA A 513 -6.33 -19.85 -23.41
CA ALA A 513 -6.70 -19.61 -22.01
C ALA A 513 -5.58 -18.93 -21.21
N SER A 514 -4.31 -19.29 -21.47
CA SER A 514 -3.17 -18.62 -20.82
C SER A 514 -3.03 -17.16 -21.26
N ALA A 515 -3.27 -16.86 -22.53
CA ALA A 515 -3.27 -15.51 -23.06
C ALA A 515 -4.48 -14.71 -22.53
N ASP A 516 -5.63 -15.38 -22.43
CA ASP A 516 -6.86 -14.79 -21.92
C ASP A 516 -6.72 -14.36 -20.46
N MET A 517 -6.19 -15.27 -19.63
CA MET A 517 -5.93 -15.02 -18.23
C MET A 517 -4.91 -13.89 -18.03
N LEU A 518 -3.87 -13.78 -18.89
CA LEU A 518 -2.95 -12.63 -18.87
C LEU A 518 -3.70 -11.33 -19.13
N ILE A 519 -4.48 -11.28 -20.21
CA ILE A 519 -5.19 -10.06 -20.64
C ILE A 519 -6.20 -9.64 -19.58
N ASP A 520 -6.96 -10.58 -19.02
CA ASP A 520 -7.92 -10.29 -17.96
C ASP A 520 -7.22 -9.81 -16.68
N ASN A 521 -6.09 -10.41 -16.29
CA ASN A 521 -5.31 -9.93 -15.14
C ASN A 521 -4.81 -8.50 -15.36
N LEU A 522 -4.28 -8.19 -16.54
CA LEU A 522 -3.81 -6.84 -16.86
C LEU A 522 -4.96 -5.82 -16.89
N LYS A 523 -6.12 -6.18 -17.46
CA LYS A 523 -7.33 -5.34 -17.46
C LYS A 523 -7.83 -5.05 -16.05
N ASN A 524 -7.79 -6.06 -15.18
CA ASN A 524 -8.27 -5.96 -13.80
C ASN A 524 -7.21 -5.46 -12.81
N LYS A 525 -6.03 -5.03 -13.30
CA LYS A 525 -4.89 -4.60 -12.48
C LYS A 525 -4.52 -5.65 -11.41
N GLN A 526 -4.51 -6.92 -11.82
CA GLN A 526 -4.08 -8.06 -11.02
C GLN A 526 -2.67 -8.50 -11.46
N PRO A 527 -1.88 -9.05 -10.53
CA PRO A 527 -0.52 -9.47 -10.85
C PRO A 527 -0.54 -10.71 -11.74
N VAL A 528 0.41 -10.76 -12.67
CA VAL A 528 0.53 -11.85 -13.65
C VAL A 528 1.43 -12.95 -13.10
N LEU A 529 0.90 -14.18 -13.00
CA LEU A 529 1.67 -15.37 -12.63
C LEU A 529 2.32 -16.02 -13.85
N HIS A 530 3.62 -15.83 -14.07
CA HIS A 530 4.32 -16.36 -15.24
C HIS A 530 4.25 -17.90 -15.38
N SER A 531 4.04 -18.64 -14.29
CA SER A 531 3.88 -20.11 -14.32
C SER A 531 2.69 -20.57 -15.16
N MET A 532 1.71 -19.71 -15.44
CA MET A 532 0.57 -20.06 -16.31
C MET A 532 1.01 -20.35 -17.76
N PHE A 533 2.11 -19.72 -18.22
CA PHE A 533 2.61 -19.92 -19.57
C PHE A 533 3.38 -21.24 -19.74
N ASP A 534 3.85 -21.83 -18.64
CA ASP A 534 4.54 -23.13 -18.71
C ASP A 534 3.58 -24.24 -19.12
N VAL A 535 2.33 -24.18 -18.64
CA VAL A 535 1.27 -25.13 -19.03
C VAL A 535 0.92 -24.98 -20.51
N ALA A 536 0.74 -23.74 -20.98
CA ALA A 536 0.49 -23.47 -22.39
C ALA A 536 1.66 -23.90 -23.29
N LEU A 537 2.89 -23.71 -22.83
CA LEU A 537 4.09 -24.14 -23.56
C LEU A 537 4.16 -25.66 -23.63
N ASP A 538 3.91 -26.39 -22.54
CA ASP A 538 3.89 -27.85 -22.53
C ASP A 538 2.76 -28.42 -23.41
N SER A 539 1.55 -27.86 -23.34
CA SER A 539 0.42 -28.25 -24.20
C SER A 539 0.70 -28.00 -25.69
N SER A 540 1.25 -26.83 -26.03
CA SER A 540 1.60 -26.52 -27.43
C SER A 540 2.76 -27.37 -27.95
N GLN A 541 3.74 -27.71 -27.11
CA GLN A 541 4.84 -28.61 -27.51
C GLN A 541 4.34 -30.02 -27.86
N LYS A 542 3.28 -30.51 -27.21
CA LYS A 542 2.65 -31.80 -27.56
C LYS A 542 2.05 -31.78 -28.96
N LEU A 543 1.61 -30.62 -29.48
CA LEU A 543 1.13 -30.49 -30.86
C LEU A 543 2.25 -30.73 -31.89
N LYS A 544 3.50 -30.33 -31.59
CA LYS A 544 4.66 -30.60 -32.47
C LYS A 544 5.04 -32.07 -32.55
N THR A 545 4.74 -32.87 -31.53
CA THR A 545 5.07 -34.30 -31.53
C THR A 545 4.07 -35.16 -32.31
N VAL A 546 2.92 -34.61 -32.68
CA VAL A 546 1.84 -35.30 -33.41
C VAL A 546 1.75 -34.85 -34.88
N ALA A 547 2.27 -33.67 -35.22
CA ALA A 547 2.51 -33.23 -36.60
C ALA A 547 3.78 -33.87 -37.16
#